data_AF-A0A937F056-F1
#
_entry.id   AF-A0A937F056-F1
#
_cell.length_a   1.000
_cell.length_b   1.000
_cell.length_c   1.000
_cell.angle_alpha   90.00
_cell.angle_beta   90.00
_cell.angle_gamma   90.00
#
_symmetry.space_group_name_H-M   'P 1'
#
loop_
_entity.id
_entity.type
_entity.pdbx_description
1 polymer ?
#
loop_
_entity_poly.entity_id
_entity_poly.type
_entity_poly.pdbx_seq_one_letter_code
_entity_poly.pdbx_strand_id
1 'polypeptide(L)' 'MEVGQKVRIRRLRDRVSDAVVKRLGQVGTIQSYKMTDGSGVGVLIQFDDKFSTWFFEDEVEPAS' A
#
# COMPACT_ATOMS: atom_id res chain seq x y z
N MET A 1 4.33 9.22 6.10
CA MET A 1 4.65 7.78 6.10
C MET A 1 6.13 7.62 5.86
N GLU A 2 6.78 6.64 6.49
CA GLU A 2 8.24 6.42 6.42
C GLU A 2 8.60 4.99 5.95
N VAL A 3 9.76 4.81 5.29
CA VAL A 3 10.22 3.47 4.90
C VAL A 3 10.54 2.67 6.16
N GLY A 4 10.08 1.43 6.23
CA GLY A 4 10.16 0.58 7.42
C GLY A 4 8.95 0.72 8.34
N GLN A 5 8.03 1.65 8.08
CA GLN A 5 6.80 1.78 8.85
C GLN A 5 5.77 0.73 8.43
N LYS A 6 5.04 0.20 9.42
CA LYS A 6 3.88 -0.67 9.20
C LYS A 6 2.65 0.16 8.87
N VAL A 7 1.95 -0.24 7.82
CA VAL A 7 0.74 0.42 7.33
C VAL A 7 -0.33 -0.61 7.03
N ARG A 8 -1.58 -0.24 7.31
CA ARG A 8 -2.76 -1.04 7.04
C ARG A 8 -3.48 -0.52 5.81
N ILE A 9 -3.99 -1.43 4.99
CA ILE A 9 -4.75 -1.07 3.80
C ILE A 9 -6.19 -0.78 4.25
N ARG A 10 -6.58 0.49 4.19
CA ARG A 10 -7.87 1.01 4.65
C ARG A 10 -8.94 0.90 3.57
N ARG A 11 -8.58 1.29 2.35
CA ARG A 11 -9.48 1.38 1.21
C ARG A 11 -8.72 1.09 -0.08
N LEU A 12 -9.46 0.72 -1.11
CA LEU A 12 -8.94 0.48 -2.45
C LEU A 12 -9.75 1.28 -3.45
N ARG A 13 -9.09 1.81 -4.49
CA ARG A 13 -9.77 2.45 -5.62
C ARG A 13 -10.55 1.43 -6.45
N ASP A 14 -11.55 1.94 -7.16
CA ASP A 14 -12.31 1.16 -8.13
C ASP A 14 -11.36 0.67 -9.25
N ARG A 15 -11.48 -0.60 -9.64
CA ARG A 15 -10.59 -1.32 -10.60
C ARG A 15 -9.20 -1.73 -10.10
N VAL A 16 -9.14 -2.41 -8.96
CA VAL A 16 -7.94 -3.14 -8.52
C VAL A 16 -8.09 -4.65 -8.78
N SER A 17 -6.97 -5.34 -8.99
CA SER A 17 -6.96 -6.80 -9.20
C SER A 17 -7.45 -7.55 -7.95
N ASP A 18 -8.09 -8.71 -8.12
CA ASP A 18 -8.52 -9.59 -7.01
C ASP A 18 -7.42 -9.87 -5.98
N ALA A 19 -6.17 -10.00 -6.43
CA ALA A 19 -5.02 -10.19 -5.56
C ALA A 19 -4.82 -9.03 -4.57
N VAL A 20 -5.13 -7.80 -4.98
CA VAL A 20 -5.04 -6.59 -4.17
C VAL A 20 -6.25 -6.47 -3.25
N VAL A 21 -7.45 -6.83 -3.73
CA VAL A 21 -8.68 -6.87 -2.91
C VAL A 21 -8.50 -7.77 -1.69
N LYS A 22 -7.85 -8.93 -1.86
CA LYS A 22 -7.54 -9.84 -0.74
C LYS A 22 -6.60 -9.24 0.32
N ARG A 23 -5.90 -8.15 0.00
CA ARG A 23 -5.00 -7.45 0.92
C ARG A 23 -5.70 -6.31 1.68
N LEU A 24 -6.96 -6.01 1.37
CA LEU A 24 -7.75 -5.05 2.13
C LEU A 24 -7.79 -5.44 3.61
N GLY A 25 -7.44 -4.49 4.49
CA GLY A 25 -7.39 -4.72 5.94
C GLY A 25 -6.13 -5.43 6.44
N GLN A 26 -5.25 -5.93 5.56
CA GLN A 26 -3.96 -6.47 5.99
C GLN A 26 -2.96 -5.36 6.32
N VAL A 27 -1.91 -5.72 7.05
CA VAL A 27 -0.80 -4.84 7.40
C VAL A 27 0.42 -5.26 6.60
N GLY A 28 1.11 -4.29 6.02
CA GLY A 28 2.39 -4.48 5.36
C GLY A 28 3.40 -3.41 5.77
N THR A 29 4.63 -3.55 5.30
CA THR A 29 5.71 -2.61 5.60
C THR A 29 6.05 -1.79 4.37
N ILE A 30 6.21 -0.48 4.52
CA ILE A 30 6.64 0.40 3.43
C ILE A 30 8.09 0.08 3.10
N GLN A 31 8.35 -0.27 1.85
CA GLN A 31 9.69 -0.52 1.31
C GLN A 31 10.25 0.69 0.57
N SER A 32 9.42 1.40 -0.19
CA SER A 32 9.87 2.51 -1.01
C SER A 32 8.72 3.40 -1.46
N TYR A 33 9.05 4.53 -2.09
CA TYR A 33 8.08 5.45 -2.67
C TYR A 33 8.21 5.47 -4.18
N LYS A 34 7.08 5.56 -4.87
CA LYS A 34 7.02 5.69 -6.30
C LYS A 34 6.15 6.89 -6.67
N MET A 35 6.72 7.84 -7.40
CA MET A 35 5.96 8.95 -7.95
C MET A 35 5.05 8.43 -9.07
N THR A 36 3.77 8.80 -9.05
CA THR A 36 2.84 8.51 -10.15
C THR A 36 2.63 9.77 -10.98
N ASP A 37 2.55 9.63 -12.31
CA ASP A 37 2.47 10.73 -13.28
C ASP A 37 1.24 11.66 -13.10
N GLY A 38 0.26 11.27 -12.28
CA GLY A 38 -0.96 12.03 -11.99
C GLY A 38 -0.93 12.87 -10.70
N SER A 39 0.26 13.28 -10.24
CA SER A 39 0.48 14.08 -9.00
C SER A 39 0.32 13.32 -7.67
N GLY A 40 0.18 11.99 -7.69
CA GLY A 40 0.08 11.17 -6.49
C GLY A 40 1.42 10.54 -6.08
N VAL A 41 1.66 10.40 -4.79
CA VAL A 41 2.73 9.56 -4.25
C VAL A 41 2.17 8.15 -4.00
N GLY A 42 2.78 7.16 -4.64
CA GLY A 42 2.58 5.76 -4.35
C GLY A 42 3.58 5.25 -3.31
N VAL A 43 3.12 4.41 -2.41
CA VAL A 43 3.94 3.69 -1.43
C VAL A 43 4.04 2.24 -1.86
N LEU A 44 5.26 1.71 -1.97
CA LEU A 44 5.50 0.29 -2.18
C LEU A 44 5.42 -0.43 -0.83
N ILE A 45 4.47 -1.36 -0.71
CA ILE A 45 4.22 -2.10 0.51
C ILE A 45 4.56 -3.56 0.27
N GLN A 46 5.38 -4.12 1.15
CA GLN A 46 5.66 -5.55 1.20
C GLN A 46 4.86 -6.19 2.33
N PHE A 47 4.17 -7.27 1.98
CA PHE A 47 3.43 -8.12 2.92
C PHE A 47 4.27 -9.35 3.31
N ASP A 48 3.82 -10.03 4.34
CA ASP A 48 4.51 -11.20 4.92
C ASP A 48 4.71 -12.35 3.92
N ASP A 49 3.76 -12.53 2.99
CA ASP A 49 3.81 -13.54 1.91
C ASP A 49 4.87 -13.26 0.81
N LYS A 50 5.83 -12.37 1.06
CA LYS A 50 6.77 -11.81 0.05
C LYS A 50 6.08 -11.11 -1.13
N PHE A 51 4.77 -10.89 -1.02
CA PHE A 51 4.01 -10.14 -2.01
C PHE A 51 4.29 -8.66 -1.81
N SER A 52 4.69 -7.97 -2.88
CA SER A 52 4.96 -6.54 -2.86
C SER A 52 4.11 -5.88 -3.93
N THR A 53 3.34 -4.86 -3.54
CA THR A 53 2.57 -4.04 -4.48
C THR A 53 2.56 -2.60 -3.99
N TRP A 54 2.28 -1.68 -4.90
CA TRP A 54 2.19 -0.27 -4.59
C TRP A 54 0.73 0.12 -4.34
N PHE A 55 0.53 1.09 -3.46
CA PHE A 55 -0.75 1.69 -3.11
C PHE A 55 -0.60 3.21 -3.06
N PHE A 56 -1.69 3.95 -3.12
CA PHE A 56 -1.65 5.38 -2.86
C PHE A 56 -1.52 5.65 -1.36
N GLU A 57 -0.85 6.74 -0.97
CA GLU A 57 -0.77 7.15 0.44
C GLU A 57 -2.15 7.28 1.10
N ASP A 58 -3.14 7.71 0.33
CA ASP A 58 -4.53 7.87 0.77
C ASP A 58 -5.32 6.55 0.94
N GLU A 59 -4.80 5.44 0.40
CA GLU A 59 -5.39 4.10 0.53
C GLU A 59 -4.93 3.37 1.80
N VAL A 60 -3.86 3.86 2.42
CA VAL A 60 -3.20 3.21 3.53
C VAL A 60 -3.19 4.12 4.75
N GLU A 61 -3.23 3.51 5.92
CA GLU A 61 -3.14 4.22 7.20
C GLU A 61 -1.98 3.66 8.02
N PRO A 62 -1.28 4.49 8.81
CA PRO A 62 -0.27 4.00 9.72
C PRO A 62 -0.90 3.04 10.73
N ALA A 63 -0.38 1.82 10.81
CA ALA A 63 -0.79 0.86 11.83
C ALA A 63 -0.07 1.27 13.13
N SER A 64 -0.78 1.99 13.99
CA SER A 64 -0.30 2.34 15.35
C SER A 64 -0.01 1.12 16.21
#